data_AF-A0A345GV66-F1
#
_entry.id   AF-A0A345GV66-F1
#
_cell.length_a   1.000
_cell.length_b   1.000
_cell.length_c   1.000
_cell.angle_alpha   90.00
_cell.angle_beta   90.00
_cell.angle_gamma   90.00
#
_symmetry.space_group_name_H-M   'P 1'
#
loop_
_entity.id
_entity.type
_entity.pdbx_description
1 polymer ?
#
loop_
_entity_poly.entity_id
_entity_poly.type
_entity_poly.pdbx_seq_one_letter_code
_entity_poly.pdbx_strand_id
1 'polypeptide(L)' 'MITQLRTHIQNALRAVTTENAPNVYLAISEQQGYKNIEDQIIRMMISENMTASACIVHIENSL' A
#
# COMPACT_ATOMS: atom_id res chain seq x y z
N MET A 1 18.04 -5.79 0.53
CA MET A 1 17.10 -5.12 1.45
C MET A 1 15.92 -4.48 0.71
N ILE A 2 16.12 -3.59 -0.28
CA ILE A 2 15.00 -2.93 -0.99
C ILE A 2 14.09 -3.92 -1.76
N THR A 3 14.65 -4.96 -2.40
CA THR A 3 13.86 -5.92 -3.20
C THR A 3 12.87 -6.71 -2.35
N GLN A 4 13.26 -7.11 -1.14
CA GLN A 4 12.39 -7.86 -0.21
C GLN A 4 11.24 -6.99 0.30
N LEU A 5 11.50 -5.71 0.58
CA LEU A 5 10.48 -4.75 0.98
C LEU A 5 9.44 -4.56 -0.12
N ARG A 6 9.90 -4.36 -1.37
CA ARG A 6 9.01 -4.19 -2.52
C ARG A 6 8.12 -5.42 -2.76
N THR A 7 8.69 -6.63 -2.65
CA THR A 7 7.90 -7.88 -2.73
C THR A 7 6.86 -7.97 -1.61
N HIS A 8 7.21 -7.55 -0.40
CA HIS A 8 6.26 -7.52 0.73
C HIS A 8 5.09 -6.57 0.47
N ILE A 9 5.36 -5.39 -0.06
CA ILE A 9 4.34 -4.39 -0.39
C ILE A 9 3.45 -4.90 -1.54
N GLN A 10 4.05 -5.48 -2.58
CA GLN A 10 3.28 -6.11 -3.66
C GLN A 10 2.34 -7.20 -3.16
N ASN A 11 2.80 -8.05 -2.24
CA ASN A 11 1.95 -9.09 -1.67
C ASN A 11 0.83 -8.50 -0.81
N ALA A 12 1.10 -7.44 -0.06
CA ALA A 12 0.07 -6.74 0.71
C ALA A 12 -0.97 -6.06 -0.20
N LEU A 13 -0.53 -5.39 -1.26
CA LEU A 13 -1.42 -4.76 -2.25
C LEU A 13 -2.23 -5.79 -3.03
N ARG A 14 -1.68 -6.98 -3.31
CA ARG A 14 -2.44 -8.09 -3.91
C ARG A 14 -3.50 -8.67 -2.98
N ALA A 15 -3.33 -8.52 -1.68
CA ALA A 15 -4.34 -8.93 -0.70
C ALA A 15 -5.44 -7.87 -0.52
N VAL A 16 -5.29 -6.68 -1.12
CA VAL A 16 -6.33 -5.65 -1.12
C VAL A 16 -7.48 -6.08 -2.02
N THR A 17 -8.69 -5.97 -1.49
CA THR A 17 -9.95 -6.23 -2.18
C THR A 17 -10.87 -5.04 -1.97
N THR A 18 -11.90 -4.94 -2.81
CA THR A 18 -12.95 -3.91 -2.67
C THR A 18 -13.69 -3.96 -1.33
N GLU A 19 -13.64 -5.09 -0.61
CA GLU A 19 -14.28 -5.26 0.69
C GLU A 19 -13.41 -4.77 1.86
N ASN A 20 -12.07 -4.80 1.72
CA ASN A 20 -11.16 -4.42 2.80
C ASN A 20 -10.64 -2.97 2.70
N ALA A 21 -10.41 -2.48 1.49
CA ALA A 21 -9.90 -1.15 1.20
C ALA A 21 -10.36 -0.73 -0.22
N PRO A 22 -11.64 -0.36 -0.39
CA PRO A 22 -12.22 -0.02 -1.68
C PRO A 22 -11.52 1.15 -2.40
N ASN A 23 -11.12 2.20 -1.67
CA ASN A 23 -10.47 3.36 -2.28
C ASN A 23 -9.05 3.01 -2.73
N VAL A 24 -8.29 2.26 -1.92
CA VAL A 24 -6.97 1.76 -2.30
C VAL A 24 -7.09 0.78 -3.47
N TYR A 25 -8.09 -0.10 -3.49
CA TYR A 25 -8.33 -1.03 -4.62
C TYR A 25 -8.56 -0.28 -5.94
N LEU A 26 -9.36 0.79 -5.90
CA LEU A 26 -9.57 1.69 -7.04
C LEU A 26 -8.27 2.41 -7.44
N ALA A 27 -7.54 2.97 -6.47
CA ALA A 27 -6.30 3.68 -6.72
C ALA A 27 -5.20 2.79 -7.32
N ILE A 28 -5.04 1.55 -6.85
CA ILE A 28 -4.04 0.62 -7.39
C ILE A 28 -4.42 0.06 -8.76
N SER A 29 -5.70 0.16 -9.15
CA SER A 29 -6.15 -0.22 -10.49
C SER A 29 -5.62 0.75 -11.55
N GLU A 30 -5.27 1.97 -11.16
CA GLU A 30 -4.56 2.93 -12.01
C GLU A 30 -3.05 2.75 -11.89
N GLN A 31 -2.34 2.74 -13.03
CA GLN A 31 -0.89 2.53 -13.07
C GLN A 31 -0.11 3.61 -12.28
N GLN A 32 -0.60 4.84 -12.30
CA GLN A 32 -0.07 5.97 -11.53
C GLN A 32 -0.39 5.83 -10.03
N GLY A 33 -1.60 5.39 -9.71
CA GLY A 33 -2.07 5.23 -8.34
C GLY A 33 -1.34 4.09 -7.62
N TYR A 34 -1.09 2.96 -8.29
CA TYR A 34 -0.25 1.87 -7.75
C TYR A 34 1.11 2.38 -7.25
N LYS A 35 1.79 3.18 -8.08
CA LYS A 35 3.12 3.71 -7.75
C LYS A 35 3.06 4.70 -6.58
N ASN A 36 2.04 5.55 -6.53
CA ASN A 36 1.84 6.49 -5.41
C ASN A 36 1.56 5.76 -4.09
N ILE A 37 0.70 4.75 -4.11
CA ILE A 37 0.39 3.93 -2.93
C ILE A 37 1.65 3.18 -2.47
N GLU A 38 2.39 2.57 -3.39
CA GLU A 38 3.65 1.88 -3.09
C GLU A 38 4.66 2.83 -2.42
N ASP A 39 4.86 4.05 -2.95
CA ASP A 39 5.81 5.01 -2.40
C ASP A 39 5.38 5.54 -1.01
N GLN A 40 4.07 5.73 -0.80
CA GLN A 40 3.52 6.06 0.52
C GLN A 40 3.75 4.94 1.54
N ILE A 41 3.47 3.69 1.17
CA ILE A 41 3.70 2.54 2.05
C ILE A 41 5.20 2.45 2.40
N ILE A 42 6.11 2.61 1.43
CA ILE A 42 7.55 2.60 1.70
C ILE A 42 7.93 3.68 2.72
N ARG A 43 7.41 4.91 2.56
CA ARG A 43 7.68 6.02 3.50
C ARG A 43 7.15 5.71 4.90
N MET A 44 5.91 5.26 5.03
CA MET A 44 5.30 4.93 6.34
C MET A 44 6.02 3.76 7.02
N MET A 45 6.39 2.71 6.27
CA MET A 45 7.14 1.59 6.82
C MET A 45 8.53 2.00 7.33
N ILE A 46 9.21 2.92 6.65
CA ILE A 46 10.54 3.41 7.06
C ILE A 46 10.44 4.42 8.20
N SER A 47 9.56 5.40 8.09
CA SER A 47 9.43 6.52 9.04
C SER A 47 8.70 6.12 10.32
N GLU A 48 7.66 5.31 10.21
CA GLU A 48 6.75 4.99 11.32
C GLU A 48 6.87 3.53 11.79
N ASN A 49 7.77 2.74 11.18
CA ASN A 49 7.94 1.31 11.47
C ASN A 49 6.63 0.50 11.34
N MET A 50 5.71 0.98 10.50
CA MET A 50 4.42 0.35 10.27
C MET A 50 4.54 -0.89 9.38
N THR A 51 3.55 -1.78 9.46
CA THR A 51 3.43 -2.89 8.51
C THR A 51 2.69 -2.43 7.25
N ALA A 52 2.93 -3.10 6.11
CA ALA A 52 2.27 -2.75 4.85
C ALA A 52 0.73 -2.77 4.96
N SER A 53 0.15 -3.72 5.71
CA SER A 53 -1.29 -3.79 5.97
C SER A 53 -1.81 -2.59 6.76
N ALA A 54 -1.07 -2.14 7.79
CA ALA A 54 -1.44 -0.95 8.55
C ALA A 54 -1.35 0.32 7.70
N CYS A 55 -0.34 0.41 6.82
CA CYS A 55 -0.21 1.51 5.87
C CYS A 55 -1.41 1.56 4.90
N ILE A 56 -1.85 0.42 4.37
CA ILE A 56 -3.02 0.32 3.49
C ILE A 56 -4.27 0.88 4.18
N VAL A 57 -4.54 0.48 5.42
CA VAL A 57 -5.69 0.99 6.20
C VAL A 57 -5.55 2.49 6.46
N HIS A 58 -4.34 2.98 6.73
CA HIS A 58 -4.10 4.40 6.95
C HIS A 58 -4.35 5.23 5.68
N ILE A 59 -3.87 4.74 4.53
CA ILE A 59 -4.06 5.38 3.23
C ILE A 59 -5.54 5.34 2.81
N GLU A 60 -6.23 4.23 3.02
CA GLU A 60 -7.68 4.10 2.78
C GLU A 60 -8.48 5.17 3.54
N ASN A 61 -8.13 5.44 4.80
CA ASN A 61 -8.77 6.47 5.61
C ASN A 61 -8.39 7.91 5.20
N SER A 62 -7.33 8.10 4.41
CA SER A 62 -6.87 9.41 3.94
C SER A 62 -7.32 9.77 2.51
N LEU A 63 -7.83 8.80 1.75
CA LEU A 63 -8.36 8.97 0.39
C LEU A 63 -9.85 9.34 0.42
#